data_AF-A0ABC8M7X4-F1
#
_entry.id   AF-A0ABC8M7X4-F1
#
_cell.length_a   1.000
_cell.length_b   1.000
_cell.length_c   1.000
_cell.angle_alpha   90.00
_cell.angle_beta   90.00
_cell.angle_gamma   90.00
#
_symmetry.space_group_name_H-M   'P 1'
#
loop_
_entity.id
_entity.type
_entity.pdbx_description
1 polymer ?
#
loop_
_entity_poly.entity_id
_entity_poly.type
_entity_poly.pdbx_seq_one_letter_code
_entity_poly.pdbx_strand_id
1 'polypeptide(L)'
;MQNQGMIVYHPNIDLEGNVCLNILREDWKPVLNINTVIYGLFHLFTEPNSEDPLNHEAAQVLKDNPKLFETNVRRAMIGGYVGQTFFLAMYLTKALLQAKKIRT
;
A
#
# COMPACT_ATOMS: atom_id res chain seq x y z
N MET A 1 -2.64 -0.26 -22.50
CA MET A 1 -2.71 0.44 -21.19
C MET A 1 -2.19 -0.54 -20.16
N GLN A 2 -0.94 -0.36 -19.70
CA GLN A 2 -0.38 -1.23 -18.67
C GLN A 2 -1.26 -1.09 -17.42
N ASN A 3 -1.62 -2.23 -16.86
CA ASN A 3 -2.48 -2.36 -15.70
C ASN A 3 -1.71 -1.80 -14.50
N GLN A 4 -1.71 -0.48 -14.30
CA GLN A 4 -1.16 0.13 -13.10
C GLN A 4 -2.07 -0.30 -11.95
N GLY A 5 -1.62 -1.31 -11.20
CA GLY A 5 -2.23 -1.75 -9.97
C GLY A 5 -2.38 -0.58 -8.99
N MET A 6 -3.19 -0.77 -7.97
CA MET A 6 -3.40 0.26 -6.94
C MET A 6 -2.10 0.49 -6.17
N ILE A 7 -1.42 1.60 -6.45
CA ILE A 7 -0.19 2.01 -5.80
C ILE A 7 -0.53 2.65 -4.45
N VAL A 8 0.08 2.17 -3.36
CA VAL A 8 -0.15 2.68 -1.99
C VAL A 8 1.18 3.10 -1.38
N TYR A 9 1.19 4.24 -0.69
CA TYR A 9 2.36 4.68 0.09
C TYR A 9 2.40 3.94 1.42
N HIS A 10 3.22 2.88 1.51
CA HIS A 10 3.27 2.01 2.68
C HIS A 10 4.67 1.37 2.85
N PRO A 11 5.23 1.24 4.07
CA PRO A 11 6.56 0.66 4.29
C PRO A 11 6.72 -0.77 3.74
N ASN A 12 5.70 -1.61 3.90
CA ASN A 12 5.74 -3.04 3.52
C ASN A 12 5.04 -3.36 2.17
N ILE A 13 4.76 -2.34 1.33
CA ILE A 13 4.19 -2.53 -0.02
C ILE A 13 5.02 -1.70 -1.01
N ASP A 14 5.48 -2.31 -2.10
CA ASP A 14 6.19 -1.60 -3.18
C ASP A 14 5.25 -1.03 -4.25
N LEU A 15 5.83 -0.40 -5.27
CA LEU A 15 5.07 0.27 -6.34
C LEU A 15 4.47 -0.73 -7.35
N GLU A 16 4.97 -1.97 -7.36
CA GLU A 16 4.49 -3.09 -8.14
C GLU A 16 3.33 -3.83 -7.44
N GLY A 17 3.11 -3.57 -6.16
CA GLY A 17 2.05 -4.16 -5.34
C GLY A 17 2.47 -5.44 -4.61
N ASN A 18 3.76 -5.75 -4.54
CA ASN A 18 4.24 -6.84 -3.70
C ASN A 18 4.10 -6.45 -2.23
N VAL A 19 3.74 -7.43 -1.40
CA VAL A 19 3.53 -7.24 0.04
C VAL A 19 4.59 -8.00 0.81
N CYS A 20 5.20 -7.36 1.81
CA CYS A 20 6.03 -8.02 2.80
C CYS A 20 5.19 -8.37 4.02
N LEU A 21 4.76 -9.64 4.09
CA LEU A 21 4.02 -10.21 5.20
C LEU A 21 4.59 -11.60 5.47
N ASN A 22 5.25 -11.80 6.60
CA ASN A 22 6.06 -13.00 6.89
C ASN A 22 5.24 -14.30 6.82
N ILE A 23 3.96 -14.25 7.22
CA ILE A 23 3.06 -15.40 7.13
C ILE A 23 2.75 -15.82 5.69
N LEU A 24 3.06 -15.01 4.67
CA LEU A 24 3.00 -15.40 3.26
C LEU A 24 4.33 -15.94 2.72
N ARG A 25 5.37 -16.02 3.58
CA ARG A 25 6.74 -16.40 3.23
C ARG A 25 7.25 -17.48 4.20
N GLU A 26 8.26 -17.16 5.02
CA GLU A 26 8.93 -18.09 5.93
C GLU A 26 8.06 -18.58 7.09
N ASP A 27 7.06 -17.80 7.50
CA ASP A 27 6.19 -18.15 8.65
C ASP A 27 4.90 -18.85 8.22
N TRP A 28 4.71 -19.17 6.94
CA TRP A 28 3.54 -19.90 6.48
C TRP A 28 3.50 -21.31 7.08
N LYS A 29 2.37 -21.67 7.68
CA LYS A 29 2.13 -23.01 8.25
C LYS A 29 0.78 -23.54 7.76
N PRO A 30 0.62 -24.86 7.54
CA PRO A 30 -0.65 -25.45 7.10
C PRO A 30 -1.85 -25.20 8.00
N VAL A 31 -1.63 -24.79 9.26
CA VAL A 31 -2.68 -24.41 10.21
C VAL A 31 -3.24 -23.00 9.94
N LEU A 32 -2.51 -22.16 9.19
CA LEU A 32 -2.96 -20.81 8.84
C LEU A 32 -4.02 -20.88 7.75
N ASN A 33 -4.95 -19.93 7.81
CA ASN A 33 -6.06 -19.83 6.89
C ASN A 33 -6.20 -18.42 6.34
N ILE A 34 -7.14 -18.23 5.41
CA ILE A 34 -7.37 -16.93 4.76
C ILE A 34 -7.72 -15.82 5.77
N ASN A 35 -8.42 -16.15 6.86
CA ASN A 35 -8.73 -15.16 7.90
C ASN A 35 -7.44 -14.65 8.55
N THR A 36 -6.48 -15.54 8.80
CA THR A 36 -5.17 -15.16 9.37
C THR A 36 -4.41 -14.23 8.42
N VAL A 37 -4.45 -14.50 7.12
CA VAL A 37 -3.88 -13.61 6.09
C VAL A 37 -4.56 -12.24 6.09
N ILE A 38 -5.89 -12.20 6.13
CA ILE A 38 -6.66 -10.95 6.19
C ILE A 38 -6.31 -10.15 7.43
N TYR A 39 -6.19 -10.80 8.60
CA TYR A 39 -5.77 -10.14 9.84
C TYR A 39 -4.34 -9.61 9.73
N GLY A 40 -3.41 -10.36 9.14
CA GLY A 40 -2.04 -9.89 8.90
C GLY A 40 -2.01 -8.66 8.00
N LEU A 41 -2.81 -8.64 6.93
CA LEU A 41 -2.95 -7.48 6.05
C LEU A 41 -3.56 -6.28 6.80
N PHE A 42 -4.65 -6.49 7.55
CA PHE A 42 -5.25 -5.43 8.37
C PHE A 42 -4.24 -4.84 9.36
N HIS A 43 -3.47 -5.71 10.02
CA HIS A 43 -2.46 -5.31 10.98
C HIS A 43 -1.38 -4.44 10.34
N LEU A 44 -0.93 -4.73 9.11
CA LEU A 44 0.02 -3.85 8.39
C LEU A 44 -0.50 -2.42 8.23
N PHE A 45 -1.81 -2.23 8.01
CA PHE A 45 -2.38 -0.89 7.87
C PHE A 45 -2.61 -0.17 9.20
N THR A 46 -2.84 -0.90 10.29
CA THR A 46 -3.00 -0.31 11.63
C THR A 46 -1.67 -0.07 12.32
N GLU A 47 -0.69 -0.92 12.06
CA GLU A 47 0.64 -0.96 12.68
C GLU A 47 1.69 -1.24 11.59
N PRO A 48 2.02 -0.24 10.75
CA PRO A 48 2.99 -0.41 9.68
C PRO A 48 4.37 -0.76 10.25
N ASN A 49 5.03 -1.75 9.64
CA ASN A 49 6.32 -2.24 10.12
C ASN A 49 7.47 -1.55 9.36
N SER A 50 8.41 -0.99 10.10
CA SER A 50 9.60 -0.34 9.57
C SER A 50 10.85 -1.23 9.56
N GLU A 51 10.72 -2.46 10.06
CA GLU A 51 11.66 -3.57 9.93
C GLU A 51 11.33 -4.36 8.65
N ASP A 52 12.35 -4.71 7.85
CA ASP A 52 12.23 -5.28 6.49
C ASP A 52 11.21 -4.56 5.57
N PRO A 53 11.40 -3.26 5.30
CA PRO A 53 10.52 -2.52 4.40
C PRO A 53 10.83 -2.83 2.93
N LEU A 54 9.78 -2.85 2.10
CA LEU A 54 9.90 -2.80 0.65
C LEU A 54 10.02 -1.35 0.15
N ASN A 55 9.40 -0.42 0.87
CA ASN A 55 9.51 1.02 0.63
C ASN A 55 10.37 1.66 1.73
N HIS A 56 11.68 1.69 1.48
CA HIS A 56 12.66 2.24 2.42
C HIS A 56 12.41 3.72 2.77
N GLU A 57 11.94 4.53 1.81
CA GLU A 57 11.62 5.94 2.06
C GLU A 57 10.45 6.06 3.05
N ALA A 58 9.36 5.33 2.82
CA ALA A 58 8.21 5.34 3.71
C ALA A 58 8.56 4.85 5.12
N ALA A 59 9.39 3.81 5.22
CA ALA A 59 9.87 3.29 6.50
C ALA A 59 10.75 4.29 7.25
N GLN A 60 11.66 4.98 6.56
CA GLN A 60 12.52 5.99 7.16
C GLN A 60 11.70 7.18 7.69
N VAL A 61 10.74 7.67 6.90
CA VAL A 61 9.85 8.77 7.33
C VAL A 61 8.98 8.33 8.51
N LEU A 62 8.50 7.09 8.53
CA LEU A 62 7.76 6.53 9.67
C LEU A 62 8.62 6.53 10.95
N LYS A 63 9.89 6.12 10.87
CA LYS A 63 10.83 6.10 12.01
C LYS A 63 11.18 7.51 12.49
N ASP A 64 11.51 8.42 11.56
CA ASP A 64 12.07 9.73 11.90
C ASP A 64 11.00 10.78 12.21
N ASN A 65 9.88 10.76 11.48
CA ASN A 65 8.84 11.78 11.58
C ASN A 65 7.43 11.20 11.30
N PRO A 66 6.80 10.55 12.29
CA PRO A 66 5.46 9.97 12.15
C PRO A 66 4.38 10.94 11.66
N LYS A 67 4.47 12.24 12.01
CA LYS A 67 3.52 13.26 11.53
C LYS A 67 3.66 13.54 10.04
N LEU A 68 4.90 13.55 9.54
CA LEU A 68 5.16 13.68 8.11
C LEU A 68 4.71 12.42 7.36
N PHE A 69 4.93 11.23 7.94
CA PHE A 69 4.42 9.98 7.39
C PHE A 69 2.90 10.04 7.23
N GLU A 70 2.16 10.44 8.27
CA GLU A 70 0.69 10.61 8.21
C GLU A 70 0.28 11.60 7.10
N THR A 71 0.99 12.73 6.99
CA THR A 71 0.72 13.74 5.95
C THR A 71 0.95 13.17 4.55
N ASN A 72 2.03 12.41 4.35
CA ASN A 72 2.35 11.75 3.09
C ASN A 72 1.31 10.68 2.72
N VAL A 73 0.88 9.86 3.69
CA VAL A 73 -0.20 8.87 3.51
C VAL A 73 -1.47 9.57 3.05
N ARG A 74 -1.92 10.63 3.74
CA ARG A 74 -3.12 11.39 3.35
C ARG A 74 -2.99 11.96 1.94
N ARG A 75 -1.83 12.54 1.60
CA ARG A 75 -1.56 13.10 0.28
C ARG A 75 -1.61 12.04 -0.81
N ALA A 76 -0.99 10.88 -0.59
CA ALA A 76 -1.02 9.77 -1.53
C ALA A 76 -2.45 9.25 -1.77
N MET A 77 -3.23 9.12 -0.70
CA MET A 77 -4.59 8.57 -0.75
C MET A 77 -5.58 9.41 -1.56
N ILE A 78 -5.48 10.74 -1.50
CA ILE A 78 -6.34 11.66 -2.25
C ILE A 78 -5.88 11.89 -3.70
N GLY A 79 -4.71 11.35 -4.07
CA GLY A 79 -4.07 11.59 -5.35
C GLY A 79 -3.07 12.73 -5.28
N GLY A 80 -1.79 12.43 -5.37
CA GLY A 80 -0.74 13.44 -5.22
C GLY A 80 0.67 12.86 -5.25
N TYR A 81 1.66 13.76 -5.23
CA TYR A 81 3.08 13.40 -5.19
C TYR A 81 3.58 13.24 -3.76
N VAL A 82 4.31 12.15 -3.51
CA VAL A 82 5.20 12.00 -2.36
C VAL A 82 6.60 11.77 -2.92
N GLY A 83 7.53 12.68 -2.62
CA GLY A 83 8.81 12.74 -3.32
C GLY A 83 8.61 12.95 -4.83
N GLN A 84 9.15 12.04 -5.63
CA GLN A 84 9.03 12.05 -7.10
C GLN A 84 7.91 11.13 -7.62
N THR A 85 7.25 10.38 -6.72
CA THR A 85 6.27 9.35 -7.09
C THR A 85 4.86 9.91 -7.00
N PHE A 86 4.08 9.77 -8.08
CA PHE A 86 2.67 10.12 -8.09
C PHE A 86 1.80 8.92 -7.67
N PHE A 87 0.95 9.12 -6.67
CA PHE A 87 -0.03 8.14 -6.22
C PHE A 87 -1.40 8.50 -6.76
N LEU A 88 -2.10 7.52 -7.33
CA LEU A 88 -3.46 7.69 -7.83
C LEU A 88 -4.46 7.73 -6.66
N ALA A 89 -5.47 8.59 -6.78
CA ALA A 89 -6.53 8.68 -5.78
C ALA A 89 -7.28 7.33 -5.64
N MET A 90 -7.34 6.80 -4.42
CA MET A 90 -7.85 5.45 -4.15
C MET A 90 -9.35 5.29 -4.45
N TYR A 91 -10.14 6.36 -4.30
CA TYR A 91 -11.60 6.34 -4.48
C TYR A 91 -12.09 6.81 -5.85
N LEU A 92 -11.27 7.53 -6.62
CA LEU A 92 -11.72 8.16 -7.88
C LEU A 92 -11.55 7.27 -9.12
N THR A 93 -10.60 6.33 -9.09
CA THR A 93 -10.25 5.51 -10.26
C THR A 93 -11.36 4.52 -10.66
N LYS A 94 -12.11 3.95 -9.71
CA LYS A 94 -13.24 3.06 -10.03
C LYS A 94 -14.40 3.79 -10.73
N ALA A 95 -14.71 5.02 -10.32
CA ALA A 95 -15.76 5.81 -10.96
C ALA A 95 -15.39 6.23 -12.39
N LEU A 96 -14.14 6.63 -12.63
CA LEU A 96 -13.65 7.02 -13.95
C LEU A 96 -13.48 5.83 -14.92
N LEU A 97 -13.10 4.64 -14.42
CA LEU A 97 -13.03 3.42 -15.22
C LEU A 97 -14.43 2.93 -15.66
N GLN A 98 -15.44 3.06 -14.79
CA GLN A 98 -16.83 2.74 -15.18
C GLN A 98 -17.38 3.73 -16.21
N ALA A 99 -17.04 5.02 -16.13
CA ALA A 99 -17.48 6.01 -17.10
C ALA A 99 -16.89 5.81 -18.51
N LYS A 100 -15.68 5.26 -18.63
CA LYS A 100 -15.05 4.96 -19.93
C LYS A 100 -15.61 3.70 -20.61
N LYS A 101 -16.16 2.74 -19.85
CA LYS A 101 -16.70 1.48 -20.37
C LYS A 101 -18.12 1.61 -20.95
N ILE A 102 -18.79 2.74 -20.75
CA ILE A 102 -20.16 3.02 -21.24
C ILE A 102 -20.13 3.77 -22.60
N ARG A 103 -18.95 4.19 -23.09
CA ARG A 103 -18.79 4.92 -24.37
C ARG A 103 -18.21 4.09 -25.53
N THR A 104 -18.24 2.76 -25.44
CA THR A 104 -17.92 1.86 -26.56
C THR A 104 -19.02 0.83 -26.73
#